data_AF-A0A429F2J6-F1
#
_entry.id   AF-A0A429F2J6-F1
#
_cell.length_a   1.000
_cell.length_b   1.000
_cell.length_c   1.000
_cell.angle_alpha   90.00
_cell.angle_beta   90.00
_cell.angle_gamma   90.00
#
_symmetry.space_group_name_H-M   'P 1'
#
loop_
_entity.id
_entity.type
_entity.pdbx_description
1 polymer ?
#
loop_
_entity_poly.entity_id
_entity_poly.type
_entity_poly.pdbx_seq_one_letter_code
_entity_poly.pdbx_strand_id
1 'polypeptide(L)'
;MRTGDAQVRADAFDFLREHADAYVGELIAEYRAEGDDALRCLLLELVAEARAVQALELFRGELESMDESVRFWAVRGLEMLDTREAWQALEHAESEGLIA
;
A
#
# COMPACT_ATOMS: atom_id res chain seq x y z
N MET A 1 21.03 14.86 -3.00
CA MET A 1 20.50 13.94 -1.98
C MET A 1 21.60 13.72 -0.94
N ARG A 2 21.47 14.28 0.27
CA ARG A 2 22.47 14.19 1.34
C ARG A 2 22.15 12.97 2.20
N THR A 3 23.17 12.23 2.58
CA THR A 3 23.12 10.97 3.36
C THR A 3 22.24 11.02 4.62
N GLY A 4 22.01 12.21 5.21
CA GLY A 4 21.12 12.40 6.36
C GLY A 4 19.62 12.19 6.06
N ASP A 5 19.15 12.51 4.86
CA ASP A 5 17.73 12.33 4.49
C ASP A 5 17.35 10.86 4.32
N ALA A 6 18.33 10.00 4.04
CA ALA A 6 18.11 8.56 3.90
C ALA A 6 17.96 7.89 5.27
N GLN A 7 18.77 8.29 6.24
CA GLN A 7 18.70 7.75 7.60
C GLN A 7 17.44 8.20 8.34
N VAL A 8 17.08 9.49 8.24
CA VAL A 8 15.83 10.01 8.84
C VAL A 8 14.59 9.33 8.25
N ARG A 9 14.63 9.00 6.95
CA ARG A 9 13.58 8.18 6.32
C ARG A 9 13.59 6.76 6.86
N ALA A 10 14.73 6.08 6.92
CA ALA A 10 14.81 4.72 7.47
C ALA A 10 14.29 4.66 8.92
N ASP A 11 14.67 5.61 9.77
CA ASP A 11 14.26 5.65 11.18
C ASP A 11 12.76 6.00 11.33
N ALA A 12 12.22 6.89 10.48
CA ALA A 12 10.79 7.18 10.44
C ALA A 12 9.96 5.98 9.93
N PHE A 13 10.52 5.22 8.98
CA PHE A 13 9.93 3.97 8.48
C PHE A 13 9.96 2.86 9.53
N ASP A 14 11.03 2.72 10.30
CA ASP A 14 11.09 1.75 11.40
C ASP A 14 10.11 2.12 12.53
N PHE A 15 9.97 3.41 12.85
CA PHE A 15 8.98 3.90 13.81
C PHE A 15 7.54 3.67 13.34
N LEU A 16 7.25 3.94 12.05
CA LEU A 16 5.96 3.64 11.43
C LEU A 16 5.72 2.13 11.45
N ARG A 17 6.68 1.30 11.09
CA ARG A 17 6.53 -0.17 11.08
C ARG A 17 6.24 -0.76 12.47
N GLU A 18 6.71 -0.13 13.55
CA GLU A 18 6.41 -0.54 14.93
C GLU A 18 4.98 -0.14 15.40
N HIS A 19 4.29 0.78 14.70
CA HIS A 19 3.00 1.34 15.15
C HIS A 19 1.93 1.47 14.05
N ALA A 20 2.25 1.21 12.79
CA ALA A 20 1.36 1.51 11.66
C ALA A 20 0.20 0.52 11.56
N ASP A 21 0.34 -0.67 12.16
CA ASP A 21 -0.78 -1.59 12.40
C ASP A 21 -1.83 -0.97 13.33
N ALA A 22 -1.42 -0.15 14.32
CA ALA A 22 -2.32 0.53 15.23
C ALA A 22 -3.17 1.61 14.53
N TYR A 23 -2.65 2.20 13.44
CA TYR A 23 -3.32 3.27 12.68
C TYR A 23 -3.84 2.83 11.30
N VAL A 24 -3.63 1.57 10.89
CA VAL A 24 -4.03 1.09 9.55
C VAL A 24 -5.52 1.29 9.30
N GLY A 25 -6.35 1.12 10.32
CA GLY A 25 -7.80 1.34 10.21
C GLY A 25 -8.15 2.78 9.86
N GLU A 26 -7.49 3.76 10.48
CA GLU A 26 -7.69 5.17 10.19
C GLU A 26 -7.11 5.54 8.83
N LEU A 27 -5.91 5.05 8.49
CA LEU A 27 -5.31 5.29 7.17
C LEU A 27 -6.19 4.76 6.03
N ILE A 28 -6.78 3.57 6.18
CA ILE A 28 -7.75 3.02 5.23
C ILE A 28 -9.00 3.90 5.15
N ALA A 29 -9.49 4.42 6.28
CA ALA A 29 -10.66 5.29 6.30
C ALA A 29 -10.39 6.62 5.60
N GLU A 30 -9.25 7.26 5.86
CA GLU A 30 -8.81 8.49 5.20
C GLU A 30 -8.60 8.27 3.70
N TYR A 31 -7.93 7.18 3.30
CA TYR A 31 -7.77 6.81 1.88
C TYR A 31 -9.11 6.76 1.14
N ARG A 32 -10.13 6.16 1.74
CA ARG A 32 -11.47 6.02 1.14
C ARG A 32 -12.25 7.33 1.10
N ALA A 33 -11.96 8.26 2.00
CA ALA A 33 -12.61 9.57 2.05
C ALA A 33 -11.92 10.60 1.14
N GLU A 34 -10.67 10.35 0.74
CA GLU A 34 -9.86 11.29 -0.02
C GLU A 34 -10.30 11.39 -1.49
N GLY A 35 -10.48 12.63 -1.94
CA GLY A 35 -10.89 12.96 -3.31
C GLY A 35 -9.75 13.50 -4.18
N ASP A 36 -8.63 13.92 -3.59
CA ASP A 36 -7.43 14.31 -4.32
C ASP A 36 -6.59 13.07 -4.67
N ASP A 37 -6.41 12.82 -5.97
CA ASP A 37 -5.73 11.61 -6.45
C ASP A 37 -4.26 11.53 -6.00
N ALA A 38 -3.57 12.66 -5.89
CA ALA A 38 -2.17 12.69 -5.47
C ALA A 38 -2.03 12.33 -3.98
N LEU A 39 -2.91 12.88 -3.13
CA LEU A 39 -2.95 12.53 -1.71
C LEU A 39 -3.44 11.09 -1.50
N ARG A 40 -4.41 10.63 -2.29
CA ARG A 40 -4.88 9.24 -2.24
C ARG A 40 -3.75 8.24 -2.53
N CYS A 41 -2.90 8.54 -3.53
CA CYS A 41 -1.70 7.73 -3.82
C CYS A 41 -0.72 7.68 -2.62
N LEU A 42 -0.45 8.83 -1.99
CA LEU A 42 0.42 8.89 -0.81
C LEU A 42 -0.16 8.13 0.39
N LEU A 43 -1.48 8.18 0.60
CA LEU A 43 -2.14 7.41 1.65
C LEU A 43 -2.02 5.91 1.40
N LEU A 44 -2.17 5.46 0.15
CA LEU A 44 -2.03 4.04 -0.19
C LEU A 44 -0.60 3.52 0.01
N GLU A 45 0.40 4.33 -0.32
CA GLU A 45 1.81 4.07 0.00
C GLU A 45 1.99 3.85 1.51
N LEU A 46 1.45 4.74 2.35
CA LEU A 46 1.54 4.60 3.80
C LEU A 46 0.82 3.33 4.32
N VAL A 47 -0.32 2.97 3.74
CA VAL A 47 -1.01 1.72 4.08
C VAL A 47 -0.19 0.50 3.67
N ALA A 48 0.51 0.53 2.53
CA ALA A 48 1.41 -0.55 2.09
C ALA A 48 2.59 -0.74 3.04
N GLU A 49 3.20 0.37 3.48
CA GLU A 49 4.31 0.35 4.43
C GLU A 49 3.93 -0.12 5.84
N ALA A 50 2.63 -0.04 6.19
CA ALA A 50 2.12 -0.61 7.44
C ALA A 50 2.17 -2.14 7.48
N ARG A 51 2.18 -2.81 6.31
CA ARG A 51 2.23 -4.28 6.16
C ARG A 51 1.17 -5.03 6.99
N ALA A 52 0.05 -4.37 7.22
CA ALA A 52 -1.02 -4.87 8.06
C ALA A 52 -2.02 -5.64 7.20
N VAL A 53 -2.22 -6.94 7.49
CA VAL A 53 -3.08 -7.86 6.73
C VAL A 53 -4.51 -7.34 6.57
N GLN A 54 -4.97 -6.47 7.48
CA GLN A 54 -6.25 -5.76 7.41
C GLN A 54 -6.43 -4.96 6.11
N ALA A 55 -5.34 -4.54 5.46
CA ALA A 55 -5.37 -3.79 4.21
C ALA A 55 -5.50 -4.67 2.95
N LEU A 56 -5.52 -6.00 3.07
CA LEU A 56 -5.54 -6.92 1.91
C LEU A 56 -6.67 -6.61 0.94
N GLU A 57 -7.89 -6.46 1.45
CA GLU A 57 -9.07 -6.19 0.62
C GLU A 57 -9.02 -4.79 -0.01
N LEU A 58 -8.34 -3.83 0.63
CA LEU A 58 -8.11 -2.52 0.02
C LEU A 58 -7.21 -2.66 -1.21
N PHE A 59 -6.02 -3.27 -1.07
CA PHE A 59 -5.11 -3.42 -2.19
C PHE A 59 -5.71 -4.26 -3.31
N ARG A 60 -6.41 -5.35 -2.98
CA ARG A 60 -7.10 -6.18 -3.97
C ARG A 60 -8.07 -5.35 -4.83
N GLY A 61 -8.87 -4.48 -4.21
CA GLY A 61 -9.81 -3.63 -4.94
C GLY A 61 -9.12 -2.62 -5.85
N GLU A 62 -7.94 -2.13 -5.47
CA GLU A 62 -7.19 -1.13 -6.23
C GLU A 62 -6.37 -1.71 -7.39
N LEU A 63 -6.30 -3.04 -7.55
CA LEU A 63 -5.69 -3.67 -8.73
C LEU A 63 -6.45 -3.32 -10.03
N GLU A 64 -7.75 -3.03 -9.93
CA GLU A 64 -8.59 -2.62 -11.06
C GLU A 64 -8.55 -1.11 -11.33
N SER A 65 -7.79 -0.35 -10.52
CA SER A 65 -7.71 1.10 -10.66
C SER A 65 -7.13 1.51 -12.01
N MET A 66 -7.76 2.50 -12.65
CA MET A 66 -7.25 3.09 -13.89
C MET A 66 -6.02 3.97 -13.64
N ASP A 67 -5.78 4.40 -12.40
CA ASP A 67 -4.59 5.15 -12.03
C ASP A 67 -3.41 4.18 -11.82
N GLU A 68 -2.38 4.30 -12.68
CA GLU A 68 -1.20 3.45 -12.63
C GLU A 68 -0.42 3.57 -11.32
N SER A 69 -0.43 4.74 -10.68
CA SER A 69 0.27 4.96 -9.41
C SER A 69 -0.44 4.26 -8.26
N VAL A 70 -1.77 4.33 -8.25
CA VAL A 70 -2.62 3.62 -7.29
C VAL A 70 -2.45 2.10 -7.47
N ARG A 71 -2.54 1.62 -8.72
CA ARG A 71 -2.35 0.20 -9.03
C ARG A 71 -0.95 -0.29 -8.69
N PHE A 72 0.08 0.52 -8.91
CA PHE A 72 1.45 0.21 -8.48
C PHE A 72 1.52 -0.03 -6.97
N TRP A 73 0.95 0.87 -6.15
CA TRP A 73 0.95 0.71 -4.70
C TRP A 73 0.07 -0.43 -4.21
N ALA A 74 -1.01 -0.76 -4.93
CA ALA A 74 -1.80 -1.96 -4.68
C ALA A 74 -0.97 -3.24 -4.83
N VAL A 75 -0.19 -3.36 -5.92
CA VAL A 75 0.72 -4.48 -6.15
C VAL A 75 1.79 -4.53 -5.06
N ARG A 76 2.47 -3.41 -4.79
CA ARG A 76 3.52 -3.33 -3.75
C ARG A 76 2.97 -3.69 -2.37
N GLY A 77 1.78 -3.22 -2.03
CA GLY A 77 1.10 -3.54 -0.77
C GLY A 77 0.88 -5.05 -0.63
N LEU A 78 0.34 -5.71 -1.65
CA LEU A 78 0.11 -7.16 -1.64
C LEU A 78 1.43 -7.95 -1.52
N GLU A 79 2.47 -7.56 -2.26
CA GLU A 79 3.81 -8.17 -2.13
C GLU A 79 4.37 -8.02 -0.71
N MET A 80 4.14 -6.86 -0.08
CA MET A 80 4.65 -6.55 1.26
C MET A 80 3.87 -7.22 2.39
N LEU A 81 2.61 -7.61 2.15
CA LEU A 81 1.85 -8.44 3.08
C LEU A 81 2.44 -9.85 3.21
N ASP A 82 3.05 -10.36 2.13
CA ASP A 82 3.67 -11.69 2.07
C ASP A 82 2.78 -12.81 2.63
N THR A 83 1.48 -12.74 2.33
CA THR A 83 0.50 -13.77 2.69
C THR A 83 0.09 -14.57 1.47
N ARG A 84 -0.36 -15.80 1.70
CA ARG A 84 -0.86 -16.66 0.61
C ARG A 84 -2.02 -16.00 -0.14
N GLU A 85 -2.92 -15.35 0.57
CA GLU A 85 -4.09 -14.67 0.03
C GLU A 85 -3.70 -13.45 -0.83
N ALA A 86 -2.60 -12.77 -0.48
CA ALA A 86 -2.07 -11.67 -1.27
C ALA A 86 -1.43 -12.17 -2.58
N TRP A 87 -0.62 -13.24 -2.50
CA TRP A 87 -0.05 -13.89 -3.69
C TRP A 87 -1.15 -14.39 -4.64
N GLN A 88 -2.22 -14.99 -4.12
CA GLN A 88 -3.37 -15.41 -4.93
C GLN A 88 -4.08 -14.24 -5.63
N ALA A 89 -4.15 -13.07 -4.99
CA ALA A 89 -4.73 -11.88 -5.60
C ALA A 89 -3.87 -11.37 -6.78
N LEU A 90 -2.55 -11.38 -6.62
CA LEU A 90 -1.60 -11.02 -7.68
C LEU A 90 -1.69 -12.00 -8.85
N GLU A 91 -1.63 -13.31 -8.59
CA GLU A 91 -1.76 -14.35 -9.63
C GLU A 91 -3.08 -14.21 -10.41
N HIS A 92 -4.19 -13.94 -9.71
CA HIS A 92 -5.47 -13.72 -10.36
C HIS A 92 -5.44 -12.46 -11.24
N ALA A 93 -4.92 -11.34 -10.73
CA ALA A 93 -4.85 -10.09 -11.49
C ALA A 93 -3.93 -10.19 -12.72
N GLU A 94 -2.83 -10.96 -12.64
CA GLU A 94 -1.98 -11.30 -13.79
C GLU A 94 -2.78 -12.10 -14.83
N SER A 95 -3.54 -13.11 -14.40
CA SER A 95 -4.35 -13.95 -15.30
C SER A 95 -5.45 -13.17 -16.03
N GLU A 96 -5.97 -12.12 -15.41
CA GLU A 96 -6.97 -11.20 -15.98
C GLU A 96 -6.33 -10.05 -16.78
N GLY A 97 -4.99 -9.95 -16.79
CA GLY A 97 -4.26 -8.90 -17.51
C GLY A 97 -4.37 -7.51 -16.88
N LEU A 98 -4.71 -7.42 -15.59
CA LEU A 98 -4.77 -6.16 -14.84
C LEU A 98 -3.37 -5.63 -14.49
N ILE A 99 -2.43 -6.56 -14.30
CA ILE A 99 -1.01 -6.30 -14.01
C ILE A 99 -0.14 -7.15 -14.93
N ALA A 100 1.12 -6.75 -15.11
CA ALA A 100 2.04 -7.27 -16.13
C ALA A 100 3.22 -8.02 -15.53
#